data_AF-A0AAV1TNZ9-F1
#
_entry.id   AF-A0AAV1TNZ9-F1
#
_cell.length_a   1.000
_cell.length_b   1.000
_cell.length_c   1.000
_cell.angle_alpha   90.00
_cell.angle_beta   90.00
_cell.angle_gamma   90.00
#
_symmetry.space_group_name_H-M   'P 1'
#
loop_
_entity.id
_entity.type
_entity.pdbx_description
1 polymer ?
#
loop_
_entity_poly.entity_id
_entity_poly.type
_entity_poly.pdbx_seq_one_letter_code
_entity_poly.pdbx_strand_id
1 'polypeptide(L)'
;MRKLRPRQTLFFKRGHDVTHSDVGEFLQPASRNYELVDAMAKPDELFQVTCAQVHPCEQNGLLKALEMLGNPDEPRLYFVVPPDVYEGFEYQEYHTVKGGKGKIIDKRLKKLEQHVIKIDFSHKIRLTTRNALSRSSSCQKDEEISGQSGAPKCAKSGSS
;
A
#
# COMPACT_ATOMS: atom_id res chain seq x y z
N MET A 1 -22.22 20.57 -9.20
CA MET A 1 -21.00 19.84 -8.78
C MET A 1 -20.63 20.27 -7.37
N ARG A 2 -20.53 19.35 -6.41
CA ARG A 2 -19.98 19.69 -5.08
C ARG A 2 -18.49 19.98 -5.23
N LYS A 3 -18.07 21.19 -4.86
CA LYS A 3 -16.66 21.57 -4.84
C LYS A 3 -16.00 20.85 -3.67
N LEU A 4 -15.15 19.87 -3.96
CA LEU A 4 -14.38 19.18 -2.92
C LEU A 4 -13.48 20.20 -2.20
N ARG A 5 -13.41 20.11 -0.88
CA ARG A 5 -12.49 20.93 -0.10
C ARG A 5 -11.06 20.48 -0.42
N PRO A 6 -10.13 21.40 -0.73
CA PRO A 6 -8.72 21.06 -0.78
C PRO A 6 -8.33 20.46 0.57
N ARG A 7 -7.76 19.26 0.55
CA ARG A 7 -7.21 18.61 1.74
C ARG A 7 -5.69 18.71 1.63
N GLN A 8 -5.04 19.21 2.68
CA GLN A 8 -3.59 19.24 2.73
C GLN A 8 -3.09 17.84 3.03
N THR A 9 -2.16 17.35 2.20
CA THR A 9 -1.53 16.05 2.39
C THR A 9 -0.16 16.24 3.03
N LEU A 10 0.07 15.56 4.15
CA LEU A 10 1.38 15.45 4.78
C LEU A 10 2.01 14.11 4.40
N PHE A 11 3.17 14.16 3.73
CA PHE A 11 3.96 12.97 3.43
C PHE A 11 4.91 12.67 4.58
N PHE A 12 4.57 11.70 5.44
CA PHE A 12 5.35 11.40 6.64
C PHE A 12 6.43 10.36 6.39
N LYS A 13 7.58 10.49 7.08
CA LYS A 13 8.68 9.51 7.02
C LYS A 13 8.76 8.66 8.28
N ARG A 14 8.29 9.19 9.41
CA ARG A 14 8.38 8.57 10.73
C ARG A 14 7.06 8.71 11.48
N GLY A 15 6.84 7.83 12.45
CA GLY A 15 5.64 7.87 13.31
C GLY A 15 5.46 9.20 14.05
N HIS A 16 6.57 9.86 14.41
CA HIS A 16 6.55 11.18 15.06
C HIS A 16 5.87 12.27 14.20
N ASP A 17 6.00 12.20 12.87
CA ASP A 17 5.37 13.17 11.98
C ASP A 17 3.84 13.00 12.01
N VAL A 18 3.37 11.75 12.14
CA VAL A 18 1.94 11.44 12.32
C VAL A 18 1.46 11.95 13.67
N THR A 19 2.18 11.71 14.76
CA THR A 19 1.73 12.14 16.10
C THR A 19 1.59 13.66 16.20
N HIS A 20 2.42 14.45 15.50
CA HIS A 20 2.41 15.92 15.52
C HIS A 20 1.54 16.57 14.43
N SER A 21 0.90 15.78 13.56
CA SER A 21 -0.01 16.30 12.52
C SER A 21 -1.31 16.85 13.08
N ASP A 22 -1.97 17.74 12.35
CA ASP A 22 -3.25 18.32 12.75
C ASP A 22 -4.43 17.43 12.34
N VAL A 23 -5.55 17.54 13.09
CA VAL A 23 -6.80 16.91 12.70
C VAL A 23 -7.29 17.52 11.38
N GLY A 24 -7.56 16.67 10.39
CA GLY A 24 -8.01 17.09 9.06
C GLY A 24 -6.96 16.95 7.96
N GLU A 25 -5.68 16.83 8.32
CA GLU A 25 -4.61 16.48 7.37
C GLU A 25 -4.80 15.05 6.86
N PHE A 26 -4.49 14.86 5.58
CA PHE A 26 -4.42 13.53 4.99
C PHE A 26 -2.98 13.04 5.06
N LEU A 27 -2.74 11.94 5.75
CA LEU A 27 -1.39 11.48 6.05
C LEU A 27 -1.04 10.35 5.09
N GLN A 28 0.02 10.52 4.31
CA GLN A 28 0.49 9.50 3.39
C GLN A 28 1.94 9.12 3.72
N PRO A 29 2.28 7.83 3.81
CA PRO A 29 3.67 7.42 3.94
C PRO A 29 4.50 7.94 2.76
N ALA A 30 5.63 8.57 3.05
CA ALA A 30 6.56 9.06 2.03
C ALA A 30 7.39 7.93 1.38
N SER A 31 7.43 6.75 2.00
CA SER A 31 8.12 5.56 1.49
C SER A 31 7.23 4.31 1.66
N ARG A 32 7.52 3.29 0.86
CA ARG A 32 6.80 1.99 0.89
C ARG A 32 7.09 1.15 2.15
N ASN A 33 7.88 1.64 3.08
CA ASN A 33 8.23 0.91 4.32
C ASN A 33 7.01 0.71 5.26
N TYR A 34 5.86 1.26 4.89
CA TYR A 34 4.57 1.09 5.55
C TYR A 34 3.64 0.27 4.66
N GLU A 35 4.07 -0.97 4.34
CA GLU A 35 3.43 -1.84 3.33
C GLU A 35 1.95 -2.16 3.57
N LEU A 36 1.42 -1.87 4.75
CA LEU A 36 0.08 -2.27 5.17
C LEU A 36 -0.96 -1.15 5.14
N VAL A 37 -0.52 0.12 5.05
CA VAL A 37 -1.43 1.27 5.07
C VAL A 37 -0.97 2.27 4.03
N ASP A 38 -1.84 2.57 3.08
CA ASP A 38 -1.57 3.55 2.02
C ASP A 38 -1.76 4.98 2.50
N ALA A 39 -2.67 5.20 3.47
CA ALA A 39 -2.89 6.51 4.08
C ALA A 39 -3.57 6.40 5.45
N MET A 40 -3.50 7.49 6.22
CA MET A 40 -4.16 7.64 7.52
C MET A 40 -4.86 8.99 7.59
N ALA A 41 -5.91 9.08 8.41
CA ALA A 41 -6.48 10.35 8.82
C ALA A 41 -6.77 10.31 10.32
N LYS A 42 -6.40 11.38 11.02
CA LYS A 42 -6.71 11.52 12.43
C LYS A 42 -8.21 11.75 12.64
N PRO A 43 -8.77 11.26 13.77
CA PRO A 43 -8.05 10.58 14.85
C PRO A 43 -7.87 9.07 14.66
N ASP A 44 -8.62 8.42 13.78
CA ASP A 44 -8.92 6.99 13.91
C ASP A 44 -9.10 6.23 12.58
N GLU A 45 -8.73 6.83 11.44
CA GLU A 45 -8.97 6.25 10.12
C GLU A 45 -7.67 5.75 9.47
N LEU A 46 -7.70 4.51 9.00
CA LEU A 46 -6.67 3.88 8.19
C LEU A 46 -7.24 3.55 6.80
N PHE A 47 -6.42 3.68 5.76
CA PHE A 47 -6.81 3.41 4.38
C PHE A 47 -5.86 2.43 3.72
N GLN A 48 -6.44 1.43 3.06
CA GLN A 48 -5.70 0.46 2.26
C GLN A 48 -6.36 0.32 0.89
N VAL A 49 -5.59 0.62 -0.14
CA VAL A 49 -6.02 0.50 -1.53
C VAL A 49 -5.69 -0.90 -2.02
N THR A 50 -6.69 -1.63 -2.50
CA THR A 50 -6.49 -3.00 -2.99
C THR A 50 -7.37 -3.31 -4.19
N CYS A 51 -6.82 -4.10 -5.12
CA CYS A 51 -7.57 -4.70 -6.22
C CYS A 51 -7.82 -6.21 -6.01
N ALA A 52 -7.40 -6.76 -4.87
CA ALA A 52 -7.61 -8.17 -4.52
C ALA A 52 -8.90 -8.33 -3.70
N GLN A 53 -9.65 -9.40 -3.95
CA GLN A 53 -10.83 -9.77 -3.12
C GLN A 53 -10.42 -10.22 -1.72
N VAL A 54 -9.25 -10.86 -1.61
CA VAL A 54 -8.67 -11.30 -0.34
C VAL A 54 -7.34 -10.58 -0.16
N HIS A 55 -7.28 -9.73 0.85
CA HIS A 55 -6.11 -8.96 1.22
C HIS A 55 -5.82 -9.18 2.72
N PRO A 56 -5.07 -10.24 3.08
CA PRO A 56 -4.80 -10.54 4.47
C PRO A 56 -4.15 -9.37 5.20
N CYS A 57 -4.63 -9.12 6.42
CA CYS A 57 -4.16 -8.01 7.24
C CYS A 57 -3.07 -8.48 8.19
N GLU A 58 -1.82 -8.07 7.98
CA GLU A 58 -0.76 -8.39 8.93
C GLU A 58 -0.96 -7.62 10.25
N GLN A 59 -1.19 -8.35 11.33
CA GLN A 59 -1.54 -7.79 12.63
C GLN A 59 -0.53 -6.76 13.14
N ASN A 60 0.77 -7.04 13.01
CA ASN A 60 1.82 -6.21 13.59
C ASN A 60 1.86 -4.81 12.98
N GLY A 61 1.68 -4.69 11.66
CA GLY A 61 1.70 -3.37 11.05
C GLY A 61 0.42 -2.58 11.27
N LEU A 62 -0.74 -3.24 11.36
CA LEU A 62 -1.96 -2.56 11.81
C LEU A 62 -1.83 -2.03 13.24
N LEU A 63 -1.27 -2.83 14.16
CA LEU A 63 -1.03 -2.37 15.53
C LEU A 63 -0.10 -1.17 15.59
N LYS A 64 0.96 -1.16 14.78
CA LYS A 64 1.87 -0.02 14.67
C LYS A 64 1.18 1.22 14.09
N ALA A 65 0.30 1.05 13.11
CA ALA A 65 -0.48 2.16 12.56
C ALA A 65 -1.46 2.74 13.59
N LEU A 66 -2.11 1.89 14.38
CA LEU A 66 -2.96 2.33 15.50
C LEU A 66 -2.17 3.08 16.57
N GLU A 67 -0.97 2.61 16.90
CA GLU A 67 -0.09 3.29 17.84
C GLU A 67 0.32 4.69 17.34
N MET A 68 0.60 4.82 16.03
CA MET A 68 0.90 6.12 15.40
C MET A 68 -0.27 7.11 15.49
N LEU A 69 -1.51 6.61 15.45
CA LEU A 69 -2.72 7.40 15.66
C LEU A 69 -3.03 7.69 17.15
N GLY A 70 -2.22 7.19 18.07
CA GLY A 70 -2.43 7.37 19.51
C GLY A 70 -3.39 6.35 20.14
N ASN A 71 -3.57 5.19 19.51
CA ASN A 71 -4.48 4.12 19.96
C ASN A 71 -5.92 4.62 20.20
N PRO A 72 -6.62 5.07 19.15
CA PRO A 72 -8.01 5.54 19.27
C PRO A 72 -8.93 4.44 19.81
N ASP A 73 -10.02 4.85 20.46
CA ASP A 73 -10.98 3.91 21.06
C ASP A 73 -11.80 3.14 20.03
N GLU A 74 -12.12 3.78 18.90
CA GLU A 74 -12.99 3.26 17.82
C GLU A 74 -12.29 3.37 16.45
N PRO A 75 -11.21 2.59 16.20
CA PRO A 75 -10.49 2.67 14.95
C PRO A 75 -11.27 2.09 13.77
N ARG A 76 -11.08 2.68 12.58
CA ARG A 76 -11.69 2.26 11.32
C ARG A 76 -10.62 1.98 10.26
N LEU A 77 -10.73 0.84 9.58
CA LEU A 77 -9.93 0.48 8.41
C LEU A 77 -10.82 0.49 7.17
N TYR A 78 -10.51 1.36 6.22
CA TYR A 78 -11.20 1.46 4.94
C TYR A 78 -10.40 0.78 3.85
N PHE A 79 -11.00 -0.25 3.24
CA PHE A 79 -10.52 -0.83 1.98
C PHE A 79 -11.08 -0.03 0.82
N VAL A 80 -10.19 0.53 0.03
CA VAL A 80 -10.53 1.32 -1.15
C VAL A 80 -10.37 0.42 -2.36
N VAL A 81 -11.49 0.06 -2.99
CA VAL A 81 -11.54 -0.99 -4.01
C VAL A 81 -12.19 -0.52 -5.30
N PRO A 82 -11.82 -1.11 -6.45
CA PRO A 82 -12.47 -0.83 -7.72
C PRO A 82 -13.88 -1.48 -7.80
N PRO A 83 -14.72 -1.05 -8.77
CA PRO A 83 -16.11 -1.49 -8.86
C PRO A 83 -16.32 -3.01 -9.02
N ASP A 84 -15.41 -3.66 -9.73
CA ASP A 84 -15.39 -5.10 -10.02
C ASP A 84 -15.04 -5.95 -8.79
N VAL A 85 -14.37 -5.37 -7.80
CA VAL A 85 -14.02 -6.03 -6.54
C VAL A 85 -15.09 -5.76 -5.46
N TYR A 86 -15.74 -4.60 -5.49
CA TYR A 86 -16.62 -4.12 -4.42
C TYR A 86 -17.76 -5.07 -4.04
N GLU A 87 -18.50 -5.62 -5.01
CA GLU A 87 -19.71 -6.39 -4.72
C GLU A 87 -19.44 -7.70 -3.95
N GLY A 88 -18.26 -8.29 -4.13
CA GLY A 88 -17.85 -9.52 -3.45
C GLY A 88 -16.80 -9.31 -2.37
N PHE A 89 -16.55 -8.06 -1.94
CA PHE A 89 -15.50 -7.79 -0.97
C PHE A 89 -15.99 -8.09 0.45
N GLU A 90 -15.46 -9.17 1.03
CA GLU A 90 -15.81 -9.63 2.37
C GLU A 90 -14.83 -9.13 3.44
N TYR A 91 -15.13 -9.47 4.69
CA TYR A 91 -14.25 -9.20 5.83
C TYR A 91 -12.88 -9.87 5.65
N GLN A 92 -11.81 -9.14 5.95
CA GLN A 92 -10.43 -9.60 5.76
C GLN A 92 -9.87 -10.18 7.06
N GLU A 93 -9.40 -11.44 7.01
CA GLU A 93 -8.79 -12.11 8.16
C GLU A 93 -7.44 -11.49 8.56
N TYR A 94 -7.17 -11.49 9.86
CA TYR A 94 -5.90 -11.04 10.43
C TYR A 94 -4.86 -12.16 10.44
N HIS A 95 -3.70 -11.93 9.84
CA HIS A 95 -2.60 -12.89 9.77
C HIS A 95 -1.42 -12.47 10.65
N THR A 96 -0.71 -13.47 11.18
CA THR A 96 0.60 -13.27 11.79
C THR A 96 1.70 -13.62 10.79
N VAL A 97 2.88 -13.00 10.93
CA VAL A 97 4.04 -13.13 10.02
C VAL A 97 4.49 -14.58 9.78
N LYS A 98 4.05 -15.55 10.60
CA LYS A 98 4.40 -16.97 10.49
C LYS A 98 3.35 -17.84 9.82
N GLY A 99 2.41 -17.28 9.05
CA GLY A 99 1.45 -18.06 8.25
C GLY A 99 0.48 -18.94 9.04
N GLY A 100 0.60 -18.96 10.37
CA GLY A 100 -0.38 -19.55 11.26
C GLY A 100 -1.53 -18.57 11.43
N LYS A 101 -2.76 -19.05 11.15
CA LYS A 101 -3.98 -18.39 11.61
C LYS A 101 -3.81 -18.07 13.10
N GLY A 102 -3.62 -16.80 13.42
CA GLY A 102 -3.23 -16.35 14.75
C GLY A 102 -4.32 -16.74 15.75
N LYS A 103 -4.02 -17.68 16.66
CA LYS A 103 -4.98 -18.07 17.70
C LYS A 103 -5.29 -16.94 18.70
N ILE A 104 -4.56 -15.82 18.66
CA ILE A 104 -4.75 -14.68 19.56
C ILE A 104 -4.74 -13.38 18.74
N ILE A 105 -5.91 -12.77 18.59
CA ILE A 105 -6.07 -11.42 18.01
C ILE A 105 -5.93 -10.40 19.14
N ASP A 106 -5.06 -9.40 18.96
CA ASP A 106 -4.89 -8.28 19.91
C ASP A 106 -6.24 -7.57 20.15
N LYS A 107 -6.53 -7.21 21.39
CA LYS A 107 -7.78 -6.56 21.78
C LYS A 107 -8.05 -5.27 21.01
N ARG A 108 -7.00 -4.54 20.61
CA ARG A 108 -7.12 -3.32 19.79
C ARG A 108 -7.65 -3.62 18.40
N LEU A 109 -7.21 -4.72 17.77
CA LEU A 109 -7.71 -5.14 16.46
C LEU A 109 -9.14 -5.69 16.51
N LYS A 110 -9.59 -6.17 17.68
CA LYS A 110 -10.99 -6.57 17.85
C LYS A 110 -11.97 -5.40 17.82
N LYS A 111 -11.48 -4.19 18.11
CA LYS A 111 -12.25 -2.94 18.01
C LYS A 111 -12.16 -2.30 16.62
N LEU A 112 -11.27 -2.80 15.76
CA LEU A 112 -11.04 -2.24 14.43
C LEU A 112 -12.19 -2.65 13.51
N GLU A 113 -13.01 -1.69 13.13
CA GLU A 113 -14.07 -1.90 12.15
C GLU A 113 -13.50 -1.86 10.73
N GLN A 114 -13.86 -2.85 9.92
CA GLN A 114 -13.50 -2.89 8.51
C GLN A 114 -14.66 -2.37 7.66
N HIS A 115 -14.36 -1.40 6.81
CA HIS A 115 -15.29 -0.77 5.90
C HIS A 115 -14.74 -0.88 4.48
N VAL A 116 -15.62 -0.88 3.48
CA VAL A 116 -15.22 -0.90 2.07
C VAL A 116 -15.77 0.34 1.35
N ILE A 117 -14.90 1.00 0.58
CA ILE A 117 -15.23 2.18 -0.22
C ILE A 117 -15.06 1.80 -1.70
N LYS A 118 -16.16 1.87 -2.45
CA LYS A 118 -16.15 1.77 -3.91
C LYS A 118 -15.60 3.06 -4.51
N ILE A 119 -14.53 2.97 -5.29
CA ILE A 119 -14.12 4.06 -6.18
C ILE A 119 -14.74 3.87 -7.55
N ASP A 120 -15.40 4.91 -8.05
CA ASP A 120 -15.85 4.97 -9.44
C ASP A 120 -14.83 5.70 -10.30
N PHE A 121 -14.28 4.99 -11.29
CA PHE A 121 -13.33 5.51 -12.27
C PHE A 121 -13.96 6.41 -13.34
N SER A 122 -15.29 6.59 -13.34
CA SER A 122 -15.98 7.53 -14.22
C SER A 122 -15.52 8.99 -14.05
N HIS A 123 -14.90 9.30 -12.91
CA HIS A 123 -14.32 10.60 -12.62
C HIS A 123 -12.95 10.74 -13.27
N LYS A 124 -12.86 11.57 -14.32
CA LYS A 124 -11.56 11.97 -14.91
C LYS A 124 -10.74 12.74 -13.87
N ILE A 125 -9.77 12.08 -13.26
CA ILE A 125 -8.74 12.76 -12.47
C ILE A 125 -7.95 13.64 -13.44
N ARG A 126 -8.14 14.95 -13.35
CA ARG A 126 -7.28 15.90 -14.06
C ARG A 126 -5.92 15.87 -13.37
N LEU A 127 -5.01 15.05 -13.90
CA LEU A 127 -3.60 15.14 -13.56
C LEU A 127 -3.16 16.57 -13.90
N THR A 128 -2.91 17.40 -12.89
CA THR A 128 -2.20 18.66 -13.11
C THR A 128 -0.76 18.28 -13.42
N THR A 129 -0.42 18.26 -14.71
CA THR A 129 0.95 18.16 -15.17
C THR A 129 1.74 19.35 -14.63
N ARG A 130 2.41 19.19 -13.50
CA ARG A 130 3.54 20.04 -13.16
C ARG A 130 4.72 19.54 -14.00
N ASN A 131 4.94 20.22 -15.12
CA ASN A 131 6.14 20.18 -15.96
C ASN A 131 6.86 18.83 -16.04
N ALA A 132 6.25 17.87 -16.74
CA ALA A 132 6.96 16.70 -17.28
C ALA A 132 7.47 16.97 -18.70
N LEU A 133 7.96 18.19 -18.96
CA LEU A 133 8.59 18.55 -20.23
C LEU A 133 10.09 18.85 -20.03
N SER A 134 10.84 17.82 -19.63
CA SER A 134 12.23 17.62 -20.05
C SER A 134 12.76 16.33 -19.43
N ARG A 135 12.63 15.22 -20.15
CA ARG A 135 13.60 14.12 -20.28
C ARG A 135 12.93 12.92 -20.94
N SER A 136 12.64 13.09 -22.23
CA SER A 136 12.48 11.98 -23.16
C SER A 136 13.79 11.83 -23.95
N SER A 137 14.57 10.80 -23.62
CA SER A 137 15.48 10.12 -24.54
C SER A 137 15.59 8.67 -24.05
N SER A 138 14.64 7.83 -24.45
CA SER A 138 14.78 6.83 -25.53
C SER A 138 15.64 5.63 -25.12
N CYS A 139 14.99 4.56 -24.68
CA CYS A 139 15.54 3.20 -24.77
C CYS A 139 14.60 2.42 -25.68
N GLN A 140 15.07 2.18 -26.90
CA GLN A 140 14.41 1.32 -27.88
C GLN A 140 14.49 -0.14 -27.42
N LYS A 141 13.46 -0.89 -27.80
CA LYS A 141 13.33 -2.33 -27.62
C LYS A 141 14.20 -3.02 -28.67
N ASP A 142 14.96 -4.03 -28.26
CA ASP A 142 15.40 -5.10 -29.15
C ASP A 142 14.90 -6.43 -28.57
N GLU A 143 14.08 -7.13 -29.35
CA GLU A 143 13.58 -8.49 -29.11
C GLU A 143 14.54 -9.50 -29.77
N GLU A 144 14.99 -10.45 -28.95
CA GLU A 144 15.14 -11.90 -29.20
C GLU A 144 15.62 -12.45 -30.56
N ILE A 145 16.78 -13.14 -30.58
CA ILE A 145 17.01 -14.29 -31.47
C ILE A 145 17.66 -15.46 -30.70
N SER A 146 16.99 -16.61 -30.85
CA SER A 146 17.30 -17.99 -30.45
C SER A 146 18.55 -18.58 -31.13
N GLY A 147 19.27 -19.48 -30.44
CA GLY A 147 20.33 -20.30 -31.03
C GLY A 147 20.99 -21.29 -30.06
N GLN A 148 20.85 -22.58 -30.35
CA GLN A 148 21.20 -23.76 -29.55
C GLN A 148 22.70 -24.06 -29.41
N SER A 149 23.00 -24.86 -28.36
CA SER A 149 23.92 -26.03 -28.36
C SER A 149 25.44 -25.83 -28.46
N GLY A 150 26.16 -26.34 -27.44
CA GLY A 150 27.49 -26.95 -27.64
C GLY A 150 28.45 -26.85 -26.45
N ALA A 151 28.52 -27.91 -25.62
CA ALA A 151 29.75 -28.22 -24.89
C ALA A 151 30.69 -29.00 -25.83
N PRO A 152 32.03 -28.87 -25.70
CA PRO A 152 32.75 -29.93 -24.98
C PRO A 152 34.02 -29.50 -24.20
N LYS A 153 34.53 -30.49 -23.47
CA LYS A 153 35.65 -30.56 -22.51
C LYS A 153 37.08 -30.44 -23.10
N CYS A 154 38.05 -30.40 -22.16
CA CYS A 154 39.48 -30.80 -22.18
C CYS A 154 40.50 -29.69 -22.54
N ALA A 155 41.74 -29.64 -22.04
CA ALA A 155 42.46 -30.16 -20.86
C ALA A 155 43.89 -29.54 -20.87
N LYS A 156 44.48 -29.36 -19.66
CA LYS A 156 45.91 -29.29 -19.25
C LYS A 156 47.04 -28.75 -20.16
N SER A 157 47.80 -27.80 -19.60
CA SER A 157 49.26 -27.83 -19.27
C SER A 157 49.61 -26.48 -18.61
N GLY A 158 50.51 -26.28 -17.64
CA GLY A 158 51.67 -27.03 -17.15
C GLY A 158 52.94 -26.21 -17.40
N SER A 159 53.68 -25.88 -16.32
CA SER A 159 54.98 -25.13 -16.20
C SER A 159 54.79 -23.67 -15.77
N SER A 160 55.41 -23.14 -14.71
CA SER A 160 56.64 -23.52 -13.98
C SER A 160 56.48 -23.44 -12.46
#